data_AF-A0A2V4UW07-F1
#
_entry.id   AF-A0A2V4UW07-F1
#
_cell.length_a   1.000
_cell.length_b   1.000
_cell.length_c   1.000
_cell.angle_alpha   90.00
_cell.angle_beta   90.00
_cell.angle_gamma   90.00
#
_symmetry.space_group_name_H-M   'P 1'
#
loop_
_entity.id
_entity.type
_entity.pdbx_description
1 polymer ?
#
loop_
_entity_poly.entity_id
_entity_poly.type
_entity_poly.pdbx_seq_one_letter_code
_entity_poly.pdbx_strand_id
1 'polypeptide(L)'
;MNEERRAKIEAVAGRFIQEVMTTGLTWDEAVAVFGLAAKATAQTAVRLGVGTPADCLTAARIRFEDAFAQDVRVVVTESAAQARHVAHSDNPLLANAHRRHTAKLH
;
A
#
# COMPACT_ATOMS: atom_id res chain seq x y z
N MET A 1 20.20 10.63 -7.17
CA MET A 1 19.82 10.26 -5.78
C MET A 1 20.72 9.11 -5.35
N ASN A 2 21.30 9.11 -4.14
CA ASN A 2 22.10 7.97 -3.68
C ASN A 2 21.18 6.79 -3.31
N GLU A 3 21.71 5.57 -3.42
CA GLU A 3 20.98 4.32 -3.17
C GLU A 3 20.33 4.27 -1.77
N GLU A 4 21.05 4.76 -0.76
CA GLU A 4 20.55 4.80 0.62
C GLU A 4 19.31 5.71 0.77
N ARG A 5 19.29 6.88 0.14
CA ARG A 5 18.12 7.78 0.18
C ARG A 5 16.96 7.20 -0.63
N ARG A 6 17.25 6.51 -1.74
CA ARG A 6 16.24 5.79 -2.53
C ARG A 6 15.55 4.73 -1.67
N ALA A 7 16.31 3.86 -1.01
CA ALA A 7 15.77 2.82 -0.15
C ALA A 7 14.93 3.38 1.01
N LYS A 8 15.34 4.51 1.60
CA LYS A 8 14.55 5.20 2.64
C LYS A 8 13.22 5.72 2.10
N ILE A 9 13.22 6.33 0.91
CA ILE A 9 11.99 6.82 0.27
C ILE A 9 11.06 5.65 -0.06
N GLU A 10 11.58 4.57 -0.64
CA GLU A 10 10.81 3.37 -0.97
C GLU A 10 10.21 2.71 0.28
N ALA A 11 10.96 2.63 1.39
CA ALA A 11 10.45 2.09 2.64
C ALA A 11 9.33 2.95 3.25
N VAL A 12 9.43 4.29 3.16
CA VAL A 12 8.36 5.19 3.60
C VAL A 12 7.14 5.07 2.71
N ALA A 13 7.32 5.02 1.39
CA ALA A 13 6.23 4.83 0.43
C ALA A 13 5.51 3.50 0.65
N GLY A 14 6.24 2.41 0.90
CA GLY A 14 5.68 1.11 1.22
C GLY A 14 4.82 1.12 2.48
N ARG A 15 5.29 1.77 3.56
CA ARG A 15 4.50 1.94 4.79
C ARG A 15 3.23 2.75 4.55
N PHE A 16 3.31 3.81 3.78
CA PHE A 16 2.15 4.63 3.43
C PHE A 16 1.10 3.82 2.66
N ILE A 17 1.51 3.02 1.67
CA ILE A 17 0.59 2.15 0.92
C ILE A 17 -0.09 1.15 1.86
N GLN A 18 0.66 0.55 2.79
CA GLN A 18 0.08 -0.36 3.80
C GLN A 18 -0.97 0.35 4.68
N GLU A 19 -0.68 1.55 5.17
CA GLU A 19 -1.63 2.33 5.96
C GLU A 19 -2.89 2.67 5.14
N VAL A 20 -2.74 3.12 3.90
CA VAL A 20 -3.86 3.39 2.98
C VAL A 20 -4.72 2.14 2.79
N MET A 21 -4.13 0.96 2.59
CA MET A 21 -4.87 -0.29 2.45
C MET A 21 -5.68 -0.65 3.71
N THR A 22 -5.26 -0.20 4.90
CA THR A 22 -5.97 -0.47 6.17
C THR A 22 -7.00 0.58 6.56
N THR A 23 -6.95 1.78 5.99
CA THR A 23 -7.84 2.89 6.37
C THR A 23 -9.20 2.86 5.65
N GLY A 24 -9.33 2.04 4.59
CA GLY A 24 -10.54 1.99 3.77
C GLY A 24 -10.70 3.18 2.82
N LEU A 25 -9.65 4.01 2.67
CA LEU A 25 -9.62 5.08 1.69
C LEU A 25 -9.64 4.52 0.27
N THR A 26 -10.34 5.21 -0.62
CA THR A 26 -10.21 4.98 -2.05
C THR A 26 -8.83 5.43 -2.56
N TRP A 27 -8.45 4.96 -3.74
CA TRP A 27 -7.17 5.35 -4.34
C TRP A 27 -7.10 6.86 -4.60
N ASP A 28 -8.22 7.48 -5.01
CA ASP A 28 -8.34 8.93 -5.21
C ASP A 28 -8.09 9.71 -3.91
N GLU A 29 -8.70 9.28 -2.82
CA GLU A 29 -8.52 9.90 -1.50
C GLU A 29 -7.10 9.70 -0.97
N ALA A 30 -6.49 8.54 -1.19
CA ALA A 30 -5.11 8.28 -0.84
C ALA A 30 -4.13 9.22 -1.56
N VAL A 31 -4.35 9.47 -2.86
CA VAL A 31 -3.58 10.45 -3.64
C VAL A 31 -3.79 11.87 -3.08
N ALA A 32 -5.03 12.23 -2.72
CA ALA A 32 -5.33 13.53 -2.13
C ALA A 32 -4.60 13.74 -0.78
N VAL A 33 -4.55 12.72 0.08
CA VAL A 33 -3.79 12.74 1.34
C VAL A 33 -2.31 13.01 1.08
N PHE A 34 -1.74 12.40 0.05
CA PHE A 34 -0.34 12.62 -0.28
C PHE A 34 -0.08 14.05 -0.78
N GLY A 35 -0.99 14.61 -1.58
CA GLY A 35 -0.93 16.02 -1.98
C GLY A 35 -0.99 16.99 -0.78
N LEU A 36 -1.86 16.71 0.20
CA LEU A 36 -1.93 17.47 1.45
C LEU A 36 -0.63 17.35 2.27
N ALA A 37 -0.06 16.15 2.37
CA ALA A 37 1.21 15.92 3.05
C ALA A 37 2.35 16.70 2.38
N ALA A 38 2.45 16.67 1.04
CA ALA A 38 3.45 17.44 0.29
C ALA A 38 3.34 18.95 0.54
N LYS A 39 2.12 19.49 0.55
CA LYS A 39 1.86 20.90 0.90
C LYS A 39 2.26 21.21 2.35
N ALA A 40 1.93 20.35 3.30
CA ALA A 40 2.29 20.52 4.71
C ALA A 40 3.81 20.49 4.91
N THR A 41 4.53 19.63 4.18
CA THR A 41 6.00 19.63 4.18
C THR A 41 6.56 20.94 3.64
N ALA A 42 5.99 21.48 2.55
CA ALA A 42 6.38 22.79 2.03
C ALA A 42 6.18 23.91 3.05
N GLN A 43 5.02 23.95 3.71
CA GLN A 43 4.72 24.93 4.75
C GLN A 43 5.64 24.78 5.97
N THR A 44 6.05 23.57 6.30
CA THR A 44 7.05 23.31 7.35
C THR A 44 8.41 23.87 6.95
N ALA A 45 8.84 23.70 5.70
CA ALA A 45 10.10 24.26 5.20
C ALA A 45 10.11 25.80 5.28
N VAL A 46 8.98 26.45 4.97
CA VAL A 46 8.82 27.90 5.15
C VAL A 46 9.02 28.30 6.61
N ARG A 47 8.38 27.57 7.55
CA ARG A 47 8.52 27.83 9.00
C ARG A 47 9.96 27.63 9.50
N LEU A 48 10.73 26.79 8.83
CA LEU A 48 12.16 26.57 9.11
C LEU A 48 13.08 27.55 8.40
N GLY A 49 12.54 28.54 7.68
CA GLY A 49 13.34 29.58 7.01
C GLY A 49 14.01 29.13 5.71
N VAL A 50 13.57 28.04 5.10
CA VAL A 50 14.19 27.49 3.87
C VAL A 50 13.94 28.38 2.63
N GLY A 51 12.87 29.17 2.62
CA GLY A 51 12.53 30.05 1.50
C GLY A 51 11.19 30.76 1.71
N THR A 52 10.74 31.49 0.69
CA THR A 52 9.43 32.15 0.73
C THR A 52 8.28 31.13 0.62
N PRO A 53 7.06 31.47 1.10
CA PRO A 53 5.91 30.60 0.93
C PRO A 53 5.65 30.17 -0.52
N ALA A 54 5.78 31.10 -1.46
CA ALA A 54 5.57 30.84 -2.88
C ALA A 54 6.61 29.89 -3.45
N ASP A 55 7.88 30.07 -3.11
CA ASP A 55 8.98 29.25 -3.60
C ASP A 55 8.88 27.81 -3.06
N CYS A 56 8.62 27.66 -1.76
CA CYS A 56 8.49 26.34 -1.14
C CYS A 56 7.29 25.56 -1.71
N LEU A 57 6.16 26.21 -1.94
CA LEU A 57 4.99 25.57 -2.55
C LEU A 57 5.24 25.17 -4.00
N THR A 58 5.87 26.05 -4.79
CA THR A 58 6.25 25.78 -6.17
C THR A 58 7.23 24.61 -6.25
N ALA A 59 8.27 24.62 -5.42
CA ALA A 59 9.25 23.56 -5.34
C ALA A 59 8.63 22.22 -4.90
N ALA A 60 7.67 22.24 -3.97
CA ALA A 60 6.98 21.02 -3.55
C ALA A 60 6.13 20.42 -4.67
N ARG A 61 5.46 21.25 -5.47
CA ARG A 61 4.67 20.81 -6.62
C ARG A 61 5.56 20.20 -7.71
N ILE A 62 6.65 20.87 -8.07
CA ILE A 62 7.62 20.35 -9.04
C ILE A 62 8.18 19.00 -8.56
N ARG A 63 8.63 18.92 -7.31
CA ARG A 63 9.17 17.66 -6.76
C ARG A 63 8.13 16.54 -6.69
N PHE A 64 6.86 16.88 -6.45
CA PHE A 64 5.77 15.93 -6.46
C PHE A 64 5.54 15.37 -7.87
N GLU A 65 5.46 16.24 -8.88
CA GLU A 65 5.28 15.87 -10.28
C GLU A 65 6.49 15.06 -10.80
N ASP A 66 7.72 15.48 -10.48
CA ASP A 66 8.96 14.76 -10.81
C ASP A 66 9.02 13.37 -10.18
N ALA A 67 8.56 13.23 -8.92
CA ALA A 67 8.52 11.93 -8.24
C ALA A 67 7.44 11.02 -8.84
N PHE A 68 6.29 11.59 -9.21
CA PHE A 68 5.20 10.86 -9.85
C PHE A 68 5.57 10.35 -11.25
N ALA A 69 6.44 11.08 -11.97
CA ALA A 69 6.93 10.68 -13.28
C ALA A 69 7.95 9.53 -13.24
N GLN A 70 8.37 9.06 -12.06
CA GLN A 70 9.29 7.93 -11.95
C GLN A 70 8.60 6.59 -12.21
N ASP A 71 9.30 5.69 -12.90
CA ASP A 71 8.82 4.32 -13.11
C ASP A 71 8.78 3.54 -11.79
N VAL A 72 7.60 3.04 -11.44
CA VAL A 72 7.39 2.21 -10.24
C VAL A 72 6.80 0.86 -10.64
N ARG A 73 7.46 -0.23 -10.24
CA ARG A 73 6.93 -1.59 -10.36
C ARG A 73 6.26 -2.01 -9.06
N VAL A 74 4.94 -2.14 -9.07
CA VAL A 74 4.18 -2.69 -7.95
C VAL A 74 4.02 -4.20 -8.14
N VAL A 75 4.41 -4.98 -7.12
CA VAL A 75 4.20 -6.44 -7.07
C VAL A 75 3.24 -6.73 -5.95
N VAL A 76 2.04 -7.21 -6.29
CA VAL A 76 1.06 -7.67 -5.31
C VAL A 76 1.30 -9.17 -5.07
N THR A 77 1.72 -9.52 -3.86
CA THR A 77 1.88 -10.92 -3.46
C THR A 77 0.72 -11.32 -2.56
N GLU A 78 -0.05 -12.34 -2.96
CA GLU A 78 -1.03 -12.95 -2.07
C GLU A 78 -0.31 -13.70 -0.94
N SER A 79 -0.80 -13.53 0.28
CA SER A 79 -0.29 -14.31 1.42
C SER A 79 -0.58 -15.79 1.18
N ALA A 80 0.43 -16.65 1.38
CA ALA A 80 0.30 -18.11 1.29
C ALA A 80 -0.80 -18.70 2.21
N ALA A 81 -1.33 -17.92 3.15
CA ALA A 81 -2.48 -18.29 3.97
C ALA A 81 -3.81 -18.35 3.18
N GLN A 82 -3.99 -17.50 2.16
CA GLN A 82 -5.20 -17.50 1.31
C GLN A 82 -5.20 -18.66 0.31
N ALA A 83 -4.04 -19.02 -0.25
CA ALA A 83 -3.91 -20.17 -1.14
C ALA A 83 -4.27 -21.51 -0.46
N ARG A 84 -4.06 -21.64 0.86
CA ARG A 84 -4.41 -22.85 1.62
C ARG A 84 -5.91 -23.00 1.87
N HIS A 85 -6.67 -21.91 1.91
CA HIS A 85 -8.12 -21.96 2.15
C HIS A 85 -8.87 -22.50 0.91
N VAL A 86 -8.42 -22.16 -0.29
CA VAL A 86 -9.01 -22.65 -1.56
C VAL A 86 -8.66 -24.13 -1.78
N ALA A 87 -7.45 -24.57 -1.42
CA ALA A 87 -7.05 -25.97 -1.54
C ALA A 87 -7.76 -26.92 -0.56
N HIS A 88 -8.34 -26.41 0.54
CA HIS A 88 -9.03 -27.24 1.54
C HIS A 88 -10.53 -27.45 1.25
N SER A 89 -11.15 -26.61 0.44
CA SER A 89 -12.56 -26.78 0.04
C SER A 89 -12.76 -27.82 -1.08
N ASP A 90 -11.73 -28.09 -1.87
CA ASP A 90 -11.81 -28.95 -3.05
C ASP A 90 -11.20 -30.36 -2.82
N ASN A 91 -11.26 -30.88 -1.60
CA ASN A 91 -10.76 -32.23 -1.31
C ASN A 91 -11.91 -33.28 -1.32
N PRO A 92 -12.15 -33.98 -2.45
CA PRO A 92 -13.24 -34.97 -2.59
C PRO A 92 -13.11 -36.18 -1.65
N LEU A 93 -11.94 -36.36 -1.01
CA LEU A 93 -11.71 -37.43 -0.04
C LEU A 93 -12.42 -37.21 1.30
N LEU A 94 -12.74 -35.96 1.66
CA LEU A 94 -13.46 -35.64 2.91
C LEU A 94 -14.99 -35.76 2.75
N ALA A 95 -15.52 -35.56 1.54
CA ALA A 95 -16.95 -35.72 1.25
C ALA A 95 -17.43 -37.18 1.41
N ASN A 96 -16.55 -38.15 1.18
CA ASN A 96 -16.89 -39.57 1.27
C ASN A 96 -16.76 -40.16 2.69
N ALA A 97 -16.11 -39.45 3.62
CA ALA A 97 -15.95 -39.91 5.01
C ALA A 97 -17.26 -39.79 5.81
N HIS A 98 -18.09 -38.78 5.53
CA HIS A 98 -19.36 -38.57 6.23
C HIS A 98 -20.48 -39.54 5.81
N ARG A 99 -20.38 -40.17 4.63
CA ARG A 99 -21.44 -41.07 4.12
C ARG A 99 -21.40 -42.48 4.69
N ARG A 100 -20.29 -42.91 5.30
CA ARG A 100 -20.11 -44.28 5.78
C ARG A 100 -20.55 -44.50 7.23
N HIS A 101 -20.85 -43.44 7.98
CA HIS A 101 -21.22 -43.54 9.40
C HIS A 101 -22.74 -43.63 9.68
N THR A 102 -23.60 -43.54 8.67
CA THR A 102 -25.07 -43.55 8.86
C THR A 102 -25.78 -44.83 8.41
N ALA A 103 -25.05 -45.90 8.05
CA ALA A 103 -25.66 -47.16 7.63
C ALA A 103 -25.25 -48.32 8.57
N LYS A 104 -26.03 -48.53 9.64
CA LYS A 104 -26.22 -49.73 10.50
C LYS A 104 -26.84 -49.26 11.83
N LEU A 105 -27.93 -49.79 12.40
CA LEU A 105 -28.68 -51.03 12.25
C LEU A 105 -30.15 -50.79 12.66
N HIS A 106 -31.09 -51.44 11.98
CA HIS A 106 -32.34 -51.98 12.56
C HIS A 106 -32.66 -53.29 11.84
#